data_AF-A0A359C9H2-F1
#
_entry.id   AF-A0A359C9H2-F1
#
_cell.length_a   1.000
_cell.length_b   1.000
_cell.length_c   1.000
_cell.angle_alpha   90.00
_cell.angle_beta   90.00
_cell.angle_gamma   90.00
#
_symmetry.space_group_name_H-M   'P 1'
#
loop_
_entity.id
_entity.type
_entity.pdbx_description
1 polymer ?
#
loop_
_entity_poly.entity_id
_entity_poly.type
_entity_poly.pdbx_seq_one_letter_code
_entity_poly.pdbx_strand_id
1 'polypeptide(L)'
;MDRKVVEQYRLALFGRMVMGVSHEVDNHLSVVLGFAELLQVLGPGEKKALESAGKILSSGEKIAAIIKQFSHYVRPHTPVAEPFTLSAVLSEIVLFSRYDLGRGNVTLVMPGQDAAVRMRGDSRDFALALLAVLLNGVEAMAGRGGKLTVGNARREGSWQVTVADEGPGIPPAVLPRIFEEGFTTKPDPLHSGMGLPVARHIVSGMGGDITTENPPAGGCLVTLRVPAG
;
A
#
# COMPACT_ATOMS: atom_id res chain seq x y z
N MET A 1 -16.40 -3.61 -15.11
CA MET A 1 -16.05 -2.20 -14.81
C MET A 1 -15.25 -1.65 -15.99
N ASP A 2 -15.52 -0.41 -16.41
CA ASP A 2 -14.76 0.27 -17.48
C ASP A 2 -13.35 0.64 -16.96
N ARG A 3 -12.31 0.52 -17.79
CA ARG A 3 -10.94 0.95 -17.44
C ARG A 3 -10.90 2.40 -16.96
N LYS A 4 -11.74 3.29 -17.51
CA LYS A 4 -11.83 4.68 -17.06
C LYS A 4 -12.16 4.80 -15.57
N VAL A 5 -13.00 3.92 -15.05
CA VAL A 5 -13.39 3.91 -13.63
C VAL A 5 -12.20 3.49 -12.74
N VAL A 6 -11.43 2.48 -13.18
CA VAL A 6 -10.21 2.06 -12.48
C VAL A 6 -9.18 3.19 -12.43
N GLU A 7 -8.99 3.91 -13.55
CA GLU A 7 -8.04 5.02 -13.62
C GLU A 7 -8.49 6.24 -12.80
N GLN A 8 -9.79 6.55 -12.78
CA GLN A 8 -10.34 7.59 -11.90
C GLN A 8 -10.13 7.25 -10.44
N TYR A 9 -10.38 5.99 -10.05
CA TYR A 9 -10.09 5.53 -8.70
C TYR A 9 -8.59 5.57 -8.37
N ARG A 10 -7.71 5.19 -9.31
CA ARG A 10 -6.26 5.31 -9.16
C ARG A 10 -5.88 6.76 -8.84
N LEU A 11 -6.29 7.71 -9.66
CA LEU A 11 -5.99 9.13 -9.42
C LEU A 11 -6.53 9.61 -8.06
N ALA A 12 -7.75 9.23 -7.70
CA ALA A 12 -8.34 9.60 -6.42
C ALA A 12 -7.57 8.98 -5.23
N LEU A 13 -7.26 7.68 -5.27
CA LEU A 13 -6.54 6.99 -4.22
C LEU A 13 -5.17 7.63 -3.97
N PHE A 14 -4.40 7.82 -5.03
CA PHE A 14 -3.06 8.39 -4.92
C PHE A 14 -3.10 9.88 -4.59
N GLY A 15 -4.13 10.62 -5.03
CA GLY A 15 -4.37 12.00 -4.61
C GLY A 15 -4.51 12.15 -3.10
N ARG A 16 -5.17 11.19 -2.43
CA ARG A 16 -5.30 11.17 -0.96
C ARG A 16 -3.97 10.96 -0.24
N MET A 17 -3.02 10.29 -0.89
CA MET A 17 -1.72 9.95 -0.32
C MET A 17 -0.65 11.00 -0.56
N VAL A 18 -0.93 12.06 -1.33
CA VAL A 18 0.05 13.13 -1.63
C VAL A 18 0.64 13.70 -0.35
N MET A 19 -0.17 13.92 0.69
CA MET A 19 0.30 14.41 1.99
C MET A 19 1.30 13.47 2.65
N GLY A 20 1.06 12.16 2.59
CA GLY A 20 1.97 11.16 3.15
C GLY A 20 3.30 11.08 2.39
N VAL A 21 3.24 11.22 1.07
CA VAL A 21 4.44 11.30 0.21
C VAL A 21 5.23 12.57 0.51
N SER A 22 4.58 13.73 0.62
CA SER A 22 5.22 14.99 1.01
C SER A 22 5.91 14.85 2.36
N HIS A 23 5.25 14.24 3.35
CA HIS A 23 5.85 14.01 4.66
C HIS A 23 7.12 13.14 4.60
N GLU A 24 7.12 12.05 3.83
CA GLU A 24 8.30 11.19 3.73
C GLU A 24 9.45 11.87 2.94
N VAL A 25 9.12 12.70 1.95
CA VAL A 25 10.10 13.55 1.26
C VAL A 25 10.70 14.57 2.22
N ASP A 26 9.88 15.27 3.01
CA ASP A 26 10.34 16.27 3.98
C ASP A 26 11.20 15.65 5.08
N ASN A 27 10.88 14.43 5.52
CA ASN A 27 11.70 13.65 6.45
C ASN A 27 13.12 13.47 5.91
N HIS A 28 13.25 13.03 4.66
CA HIS A 28 14.55 12.82 4.03
C HIS A 28 15.25 14.13 3.67
N LEU A 29 14.52 15.17 3.31
CA LEU A 29 15.08 16.48 3.03
C LEU A 29 15.68 17.11 4.30
N SER A 30 15.02 16.96 5.45
CA SER A 30 15.53 17.42 6.73
C SER A 30 16.88 16.78 7.08
N VAL A 31 17.07 15.50 6.75
CA VAL A 31 18.36 14.81 6.89
C VAL A 31 19.41 15.41 5.96
N VAL A 32 19.07 15.69 4.70
CA VAL A 32 19.98 16.34 3.75
C VAL A 32 20.44 17.69 4.28
N LEU A 33 19.50 18.54 4.69
CA LEU A 33 19.81 19.89 5.17
C LEU A 33 20.65 19.85 6.46
N GLY A 34 20.28 19.01 7.43
CA GLY A 34 21.02 18.90 8.69
C GLY A 34 22.46 18.43 8.51
N PHE A 35 22.72 17.45 7.64
CA PHE A 35 24.10 17.03 7.35
C PHE A 35 24.87 18.03 6.48
N ALA A 36 24.19 18.79 5.63
CA ALA A 36 24.81 19.87 4.86
C ALA A 36 25.24 21.04 5.78
N GLU A 37 24.43 21.39 6.78
CA GLU A 37 24.79 22.38 7.81
C GLU A 37 25.97 21.89 8.66
N LEU A 38 25.98 20.62 9.06
CA LEU A 38 27.12 20.04 9.78
C LEU A 38 28.42 20.16 8.97
N LEU A 39 28.37 19.92 7.65
CA LEU A 39 29.55 20.10 6.79
C LEU A 39 30.08 21.53 6.76
N GLN A 40 29.23 22.54 6.92
CA GLN A 40 29.66 23.95 6.96
C GLN A 40 30.37 24.33 8.27
N VAL A 41 30.01 23.67 9.38
CA VAL A 41 30.55 23.96 10.72
C VAL A 41 31.70 23.02 11.09
N LEU A 42 31.79 21.84 10.47
CA LEU A 42 32.89 20.91 10.66
C LEU A 42 34.22 21.55 10.20
N GLY A 43 35.16 21.70 11.13
CA GLY A 43 36.57 21.99 10.81
C GLY A 43 37.22 20.87 10.00
N PRO A 44 38.49 21.02 9.59
CA PRO A 44 39.15 20.07 8.69
C PRO A 44 39.18 18.66 9.30
N GLY A 45 38.39 17.76 8.72
CA GLY A 45 38.23 16.37 9.18
C GLY A 45 37.59 15.51 8.10
N GLU A 46 38.40 14.97 7.19
CA GLU A 46 37.99 14.23 6.00
C GLU A 46 36.98 13.11 6.30
N LYS A 47 37.20 12.34 7.37
CA LYS A 47 36.30 11.23 7.75
C LYS A 47 34.88 11.68 8.09
N LYS A 48 34.72 12.74 8.90
CA LYS A 48 33.39 13.26 9.30
C LYS A 48 32.66 13.89 8.11
N ALA A 49 33.43 14.51 7.21
CA ALA A 49 32.89 15.05 5.98
C ALA A 49 32.36 13.94 5.07
N LEU A 50 33.12 12.85 4.90
CA LEU A 50 32.72 11.71 4.09
C LEU A 50 31.47 11.01 4.67
N GLU A 51 31.40 10.82 5.98
CA GLU A 51 30.22 10.25 6.65
C GLU A 51 28.97 11.12 6.42
N SER A 52 29.08 12.43 6.57
CA SER A 52 27.97 13.38 6.35
C SER A 52 27.52 13.38 4.88
N ALA A 53 28.48 13.41 3.94
CA ALA A 53 28.20 13.32 2.51
C ALA A 53 27.48 12.00 2.15
N GLY A 54 27.88 10.88 2.75
CA GLY A 54 27.20 9.60 2.57
C GLY A 54 25.75 9.62 3.07
N LYS A 55 25.45 10.30 4.18
CA LYS A 55 24.08 10.48 4.68
C LYS A 55 23.24 11.34 3.76
N ILE A 56 23.81 12.43 3.23
CA ILE A 56 23.15 13.29 2.25
C ILE A 56 22.80 12.49 0.99
N LEU A 57 23.77 11.78 0.42
CA LEU A 57 23.58 10.98 -0.79
C LEU A 57 22.48 9.93 -0.60
N SER A 58 22.57 9.15 0.48
CA SER A 58 21.58 8.11 0.79
C SER A 58 20.16 8.69 0.96
N SER A 59 20.04 9.87 1.58
CA SER A 59 18.73 10.51 1.75
C SER A 59 18.18 11.07 0.43
N GLY A 60 19.04 11.65 -0.42
CA GLY A 60 18.67 12.09 -1.77
C GLY A 60 18.21 10.94 -2.67
N GLU A 61 18.89 9.80 -2.61
CA GLU A 61 18.49 8.58 -3.32
C GLU A 61 17.10 8.08 -2.89
N LYS A 62 16.79 8.12 -1.58
CA LYS A 62 15.47 7.76 -1.06
C LYS A 62 14.38 8.70 -1.56
N ILE A 63 14.61 10.02 -1.55
CA ILE A 63 13.66 11.00 -2.11
C ILE A 63 13.40 10.68 -3.58
N ALA A 64 14.45 10.47 -4.38
CA ALA A 64 14.32 10.16 -5.79
C ALA A 64 13.54 8.85 -6.03
N ALA A 65 13.79 7.82 -5.22
CA ALA A 65 13.07 6.55 -5.28
C ALA A 65 11.58 6.71 -4.95
N ILE A 66 11.23 7.44 -3.88
CA ILE A 66 9.84 7.71 -3.49
C ILE A 66 9.09 8.43 -4.61
N ILE A 67 9.65 9.52 -5.14
CA ILE A 67 9.02 10.31 -6.21
C ILE A 67 8.84 9.48 -7.47
N LYS A 68 9.88 8.72 -7.87
CA LYS A 68 9.84 7.85 -9.04
C LYS A 68 8.75 6.79 -8.91
N GLN A 69 8.67 6.13 -7.75
CA GLN A 69 7.71 5.05 -7.53
C GLN A 69 6.29 5.57 -7.45
N PHE A 70 6.05 6.65 -6.69
CA PHE A 70 4.74 7.28 -6.65
C PHE A 70 4.27 7.71 -8.04
N SER A 71 5.14 8.37 -8.81
CA SER A 71 4.83 8.78 -10.18
C SER A 71 4.54 7.59 -11.11
N HIS A 72 5.26 6.48 -10.94
CA HIS A 72 5.04 5.26 -11.71
C HIS A 72 3.64 4.69 -11.47
N TYR A 73 3.18 4.67 -10.21
CA TYR A 73 1.87 4.11 -9.89
C TYR A 73 0.69 5.07 -10.15
N VAL A 74 0.89 6.39 -10.09
CA VAL A 74 -0.17 7.38 -10.37
C VAL A 74 -0.59 7.40 -11.83
N ARG A 75 0.36 7.28 -12.76
CA ARG A 75 0.10 7.50 -14.19
C ARG A 75 -0.85 6.45 -14.77
N PRO A 76 -1.82 6.82 -15.63
CA PRO A 76 -2.60 5.85 -16.36
C PRO A 76 -1.72 4.91 -17.18
N HIS A 77 -2.17 3.67 -17.36
CA HIS A 77 -1.43 2.70 -18.15
C HIS A 77 -2.32 1.65 -18.79
N THR A 78 -1.79 1.05 -19.85
CA THR A 78 -2.36 -0.17 -20.43
C THR A 78 -1.88 -1.36 -19.59
N PRO A 79 -2.80 -2.14 -18.98
CA PRO A 79 -2.42 -3.30 -18.20
C PRO A 79 -1.67 -4.34 -19.02
N VAL A 80 -0.58 -4.88 -18.47
CA VAL A 80 0.19 -5.96 -19.11
C VAL A 80 0.26 -7.16 -18.18
N ALA A 81 -0.20 -8.32 -18.66
CA ALA A 81 -0.22 -9.54 -17.86
C ALA A 81 1.14 -10.25 -17.86
N GLU A 82 1.98 -9.93 -16.87
CA GLU A 82 3.34 -10.46 -16.72
C GLU A 82 3.50 -11.21 -15.38
N PRO A 83 4.51 -12.09 -15.26
CA PRO A 83 4.86 -12.67 -13.97
C PRO A 83 5.42 -11.61 -13.01
N PHE A 84 4.94 -11.60 -11.77
CA PHE A 84 5.48 -10.74 -10.71
C PHE A 84 5.43 -11.45 -9.34
N THR A 85 6.14 -10.92 -8.35
CA THR A 85 6.12 -11.44 -6.97
C THR A 85 5.37 -10.52 -6.03
N LEU A 86 4.69 -11.10 -5.03
CA LEU A 86 4.04 -10.33 -3.97
C LEU A 86 5.03 -9.43 -3.21
N SER A 87 6.24 -9.95 -2.95
CA SER A 87 7.28 -9.24 -2.21
C SER A 87 7.76 -7.99 -2.93
N ALA A 88 7.88 -8.04 -4.27
CA ALA A 88 8.23 -6.87 -5.07
C ALA A 88 7.15 -5.80 -4.96
N VAL A 89 5.88 -6.18 -5.18
CA VAL A 89 4.75 -5.25 -5.07
C VAL A 89 4.67 -4.62 -3.68
N LEU A 90 4.79 -5.42 -2.62
CA LEU A 90 4.74 -4.91 -1.24
C LEU A 90 5.88 -3.95 -0.93
N SER A 91 7.11 -4.30 -1.33
CA SER A 91 8.28 -3.43 -1.11
C SER A 91 8.11 -2.07 -1.80
N GLU A 92 7.55 -2.08 -3.01
CA GLU A 92 7.32 -0.89 -3.81
C GLU A 92 6.20 0.00 -3.27
N ILE A 93 5.05 -0.58 -2.88
CA ILE A 93 3.95 0.23 -2.35
C ILE A 93 4.28 0.79 -0.97
N VAL A 94 4.96 0.02 -0.10
CA VAL A 94 5.34 0.47 1.24
C VAL A 94 6.29 1.67 1.17
N LEU A 95 7.16 1.75 0.15
CA LEU A 95 8.12 2.84 -0.02
C LEU A 95 7.45 4.23 -0.01
N PHE A 96 6.31 4.39 -0.69
CA PHE A 96 5.62 5.68 -0.77
C PHE A 96 4.37 5.78 0.11
N SER A 97 3.83 4.66 0.62
CA SER A 97 2.61 4.64 1.44
C SER A 97 2.88 4.50 2.94
N ARG A 98 4.14 4.48 3.37
CA ARG A 98 4.53 4.24 4.76
C ARG A 98 3.84 5.17 5.76
N TYR A 99 3.73 6.46 5.44
CA TYR A 99 3.04 7.44 6.28
C TYR A 99 1.56 7.08 6.45
N ASP A 100 0.86 6.85 5.33
CA ASP A 100 -0.57 6.53 5.33
C ASP A 100 -0.84 5.19 6.02
N LEU A 101 0.00 4.18 5.80
CA LEU A 101 -0.11 2.86 6.42
C LEU A 101 0.21 2.86 7.92
N GLY A 102 0.99 3.83 8.39
CA GLY A 102 1.30 4.03 9.82
C GLY A 102 0.33 4.96 10.56
N ARG A 103 -0.62 5.56 9.85
CA ARG A 103 -1.52 6.57 10.40
C ARG A 103 -2.37 5.98 11.53
N GLY A 104 -2.57 6.76 12.60
CA GLY A 104 -3.40 6.35 13.72
C GLY A 104 -2.77 5.25 14.59
N ASN A 105 -1.43 5.18 14.68
CA ASN A 105 -0.67 4.19 15.43
C ASN A 105 -0.88 2.75 14.92
N VAL A 106 -0.99 2.59 13.61
CA VAL A 106 -1.06 1.28 12.96
C VAL A 106 0.35 0.78 12.66
N THR A 107 0.60 -0.49 12.95
CA THR A 107 1.86 -1.18 12.62
C THR A 107 1.60 -2.21 11.53
N LEU A 108 2.22 -2.02 10.37
CA LEU A 108 2.21 -3.01 9.29
C LEU A 108 3.15 -4.18 9.64
N VAL A 109 2.61 -5.39 9.66
CA VAL A 109 3.34 -6.63 9.94
C VAL A 109 3.24 -7.57 8.74
N MET A 110 4.39 -8.14 8.35
CA MET A 110 4.49 -9.05 7.20
C MET A 110 5.22 -10.32 7.64
N PRO A 111 4.56 -11.22 8.41
CA PRO A 111 5.22 -12.38 8.96
C PRO A 111 5.53 -13.40 7.86
N GLY A 112 6.81 -13.78 7.74
CA GLY A 112 7.24 -14.93 6.94
C GLY A 112 6.67 -14.95 5.52
N GLN A 113 6.99 -13.93 4.71
CA GLN A 113 6.59 -13.96 3.31
C GLN A 113 7.32 -15.07 2.57
N ASP A 114 6.56 -15.99 1.97
CA ASP A 114 7.15 -16.86 0.97
C ASP A 114 7.62 -16.00 -0.21
N ALA A 115 8.93 -15.86 -0.38
CA ALA A 115 9.51 -15.09 -1.47
C ALA A 115 9.12 -15.63 -2.86
N ALA A 116 8.54 -16.84 -2.91
CA ALA A 116 8.11 -17.52 -4.12
C ALA A 116 6.63 -17.33 -4.49
N VAL A 117 5.89 -16.39 -3.86
CA VAL A 117 4.53 -16.03 -4.31
C VAL A 117 4.58 -15.35 -5.68
N ARG A 118 4.61 -16.18 -6.73
CA ARG A 118 4.58 -15.77 -8.13
C ARG A 118 3.14 -15.79 -8.63
N MET A 119 2.73 -14.64 -9.15
CA MET A 119 1.41 -14.41 -9.72
C MET A 119 1.59 -13.91 -11.14
N ARG A 120 0.54 -13.98 -11.95
CA ARG A 120 0.53 -13.45 -13.31
C ARG A 120 -0.60 -12.45 -13.46
N GLY A 121 -0.28 -11.26 -13.98
CA GLY A 121 -1.23 -10.16 -14.13
C GLY A 121 -0.49 -8.83 -14.24
N ASP A 122 -1.22 -7.73 -14.20
CA ASP A 122 -0.61 -6.41 -14.16
C ASP A 122 -0.25 -6.06 -12.70
N SER A 123 1.05 -5.96 -12.41
CA SER A 123 1.54 -5.70 -11.06
C SER A 123 1.06 -4.36 -10.49
N ARG A 124 0.84 -3.36 -11.35
CA ARG A 124 0.41 -2.02 -10.96
C ARG A 124 -1.05 -1.94 -10.61
N ASP A 125 -1.88 -2.72 -11.28
CA ASP A 125 -3.28 -2.91 -10.92
C ASP A 125 -3.39 -3.78 -9.67
N PHE A 126 -2.63 -4.87 -9.56
CA PHE A 126 -2.63 -5.66 -8.33
C PHE A 126 -2.20 -4.83 -7.10
N ALA A 127 -1.18 -3.99 -7.25
CA ALA A 127 -0.78 -3.03 -6.22
C ALA A 127 -1.91 -2.06 -5.84
N LEU A 128 -2.68 -1.56 -6.83
CA LEU A 128 -3.84 -0.70 -6.58
C LEU A 128 -4.92 -1.42 -5.76
N ALA A 129 -5.20 -2.69 -6.10
CA ALA A 129 -6.13 -3.54 -5.35
C ALA A 129 -5.66 -3.78 -3.92
N LEU A 130 -4.39 -4.16 -3.75
CA LEU A 130 -3.79 -4.42 -2.45
C LEU A 130 -3.76 -3.16 -1.58
N LEU A 131 -3.35 -2.02 -2.14
CA LEU A 131 -3.30 -0.75 -1.42
C LEU A 131 -4.70 -0.28 -0.99
N ALA A 132 -5.73 -0.49 -1.81
CA ALA A 132 -7.12 -0.22 -1.43
C ALA A 132 -7.55 -1.03 -0.20
N VAL A 133 -7.16 -2.31 -0.15
CA VAL A 133 -7.46 -3.19 0.98
C VAL A 133 -6.66 -2.79 2.24
N LEU A 134 -5.36 -2.50 2.09
CA LEU A 134 -4.50 -2.07 3.19
C LEU A 134 -5.02 -0.78 3.84
N LEU A 135 -5.33 0.23 3.04
CA LEU A 135 -5.84 1.52 3.53
C LEU A 135 -7.20 1.37 4.20
N ASN A 136 -8.08 0.49 3.69
CA ASN A 136 -9.34 0.18 4.37
C ASN A 136 -9.10 -0.41 5.78
N GLY A 137 -8.11 -1.30 5.92
CA GLY A 137 -7.71 -1.84 7.22
C GLY A 137 -7.17 -0.78 8.18
N VAL A 138 -6.30 0.11 7.70
CA VAL A 138 -5.80 1.25 8.51
C VAL A 138 -6.95 2.14 8.97
N GLU A 139 -7.86 2.48 8.07
CA GLU A 139 -9.01 3.35 8.36
C GLU A 139 -9.98 2.69 9.34
N ALA A 140 -10.18 1.38 9.28
CA ALA A 140 -10.96 0.63 10.27
C ALA A 140 -10.32 0.65 11.67
N MET A 141 -9.01 0.91 11.76
CA MET A 141 -8.25 1.03 13.00
C MET A 141 -7.99 2.47 13.44
N ALA A 142 -8.53 3.45 12.72
CA ALA A 142 -8.35 4.86 13.06
C ALA A 142 -8.82 5.16 14.50
N GLY A 143 -7.98 5.85 15.28
CA GLY A 143 -8.25 6.27 16.65
C GLY A 143 -7.88 5.26 17.75
N ARG A 144 -7.65 3.99 17.41
CA ARG A 144 -7.24 2.93 18.36
C ARG A 144 -5.88 2.32 18.05
N GLY A 145 -5.44 2.40 16.79
CA GLY A 145 -4.23 1.74 16.31
C GLY A 145 -4.38 0.22 16.27
N GLY A 146 -3.23 -0.46 16.27
CA GLY A 146 -3.16 -1.92 16.21
C GLY A 146 -2.28 -2.41 15.07
N LYS A 147 -2.41 -3.69 14.75
CA LYS A 147 -1.61 -4.35 13.71
C LYS A 147 -2.43 -4.56 12.45
N LEU A 148 -1.83 -4.19 11.32
CA LEU A 148 -2.28 -4.60 10.00
C LEU A 148 -1.35 -5.71 9.51
N THR A 149 -1.86 -6.93 9.40
CA THR A 149 -1.04 -8.09 9.04
C THR A 149 -1.28 -8.50 7.61
N VAL A 150 -0.21 -8.55 6.81
CA VAL A 150 -0.25 -9.08 5.43
C VAL A 150 0.36 -10.47 5.43
N GLY A 151 -0.49 -11.47 5.21
CA GLY A 151 -0.10 -12.86 5.09
C GLY A 151 -0.17 -13.37 3.66
N ASN A 152 0.45 -14.52 3.42
CA ASN A 152 0.20 -15.29 2.21
C ASN A 152 0.23 -16.79 2.50
N ALA A 153 -0.50 -17.55 1.68
CA ALA A 153 -0.51 -19.01 1.73
C ALA A 153 -0.86 -19.59 0.36
N ARG A 154 -0.35 -20.79 0.07
CA ARG A 154 -0.78 -21.57 -1.10
C ARG A 154 -1.87 -22.56 -0.71
N ARG A 155 -3.01 -22.52 -1.38
CA ARG A 155 -4.15 -23.42 -1.15
C ARG A 155 -4.74 -23.83 -2.49
N GLU A 156 -4.91 -25.13 -2.71
CA GLU A 156 -5.65 -25.66 -3.88
C GLU A 156 -5.18 -25.08 -5.24
N GLY A 157 -3.86 -24.96 -5.42
CA GLY A 157 -3.28 -24.42 -6.66
C GLY A 157 -3.38 -22.89 -6.82
N SER A 158 -3.91 -22.17 -5.83
CA SER A 158 -4.00 -20.71 -5.79
C SER A 158 -3.15 -20.11 -4.67
N TRP A 159 -2.72 -18.87 -4.86
CA TRP A 159 -2.20 -18.03 -3.78
C TRP A 159 -3.34 -17.29 -3.11
N GLN A 160 -3.32 -17.25 -1.79
CA GLN A 160 -4.17 -16.41 -0.96
C GLN A 160 -3.29 -15.33 -0.35
N VAL A 161 -3.56 -14.07 -0.66
CA VAL A 161 -2.96 -12.91 -0.01
C VAL A 161 -3.98 -12.37 0.98
N THR A 162 -3.62 -12.38 2.26
CA THR A 162 -4.54 -11.97 3.33
C THR A 162 -4.12 -10.62 3.90
N VAL A 163 -5.10 -9.78 4.19
CA VAL A 163 -4.94 -8.54 4.96
C VAL A 163 -5.86 -8.62 6.15
N ALA A 164 -5.28 -8.74 7.34
CA ALA A 164 -5.99 -8.78 8.60
C ALA A 164 -5.77 -7.48 9.37
N ASP A 165 -6.85 -6.74 9.63
CA ASP A 165 -6.83 -5.64 10.58
C ASP A 165 -7.37 -6.10 11.94
N GLU A 166 -6.96 -5.42 13.01
CA GLU A 166 -7.49 -5.69 14.35
C GLU A 166 -8.78 -4.90 14.62
N GLY A 167 -9.44 -4.37 13.57
CA GLY A 167 -10.60 -3.46 13.52
C GLY A 167 -11.83 -3.85 14.36
N PRO A 168 -12.89 -3.04 14.33
CA PRO A 168 -14.20 -3.46 14.85
C PRO A 168 -14.86 -4.55 13.98
N GLY A 169 -14.29 -4.86 12.83
CA GLY A 169 -14.89 -5.72 11.81
C GLY A 169 -15.97 -4.99 11.00
N ILE A 170 -16.64 -5.73 10.14
CA ILE A 170 -17.70 -5.23 9.26
C ILE A 170 -19.07 -5.61 9.86
N PRO A 171 -19.98 -4.65 10.11
CA PRO A 171 -21.32 -4.98 10.59
C PRO A 171 -22.06 -5.94 9.63
N PRO A 172 -22.83 -6.93 10.13
CA PRO A 172 -23.52 -7.91 9.28
C PRO A 172 -24.45 -7.29 8.23
N ALA A 173 -25.09 -6.16 8.54
CA ALA A 173 -25.96 -5.43 7.60
C ALA A 173 -25.18 -4.72 6.47
N VAL A 174 -23.88 -4.49 6.68
CA VAL A 174 -22.99 -3.78 5.75
C VAL A 174 -22.23 -4.77 4.87
N LEU A 175 -21.87 -5.94 5.41
CA LEU A 175 -21.07 -6.98 4.73
C LEU A 175 -21.54 -7.31 3.30
N PRO A 176 -22.84 -7.47 3.00
CA PRO A 176 -23.30 -7.79 1.63
C PRO A 176 -23.04 -6.67 0.62
N ARG A 177 -22.86 -5.43 1.11
CA ARG A 177 -22.85 -4.21 0.31
C ARG A 177 -21.46 -3.66 0.07
N ILE A 178 -20.43 -4.16 0.76
CA ILE A 178 -19.07 -3.58 0.73
C ILE A 178 -18.41 -3.59 -0.66
N PHE A 179 -18.91 -4.42 -1.57
CA PHE A 179 -18.46 -4.49 -2.96
C PHE A 179 -19.42 -3.82 -3.96
N GLU A 180 -20.47 -3.15 -3.49
CA GLU A 180 -21.32 -2.28 -4.32
C GLU A 180 -20.54 -1.02 -4.70
N GLU A 181 -20.61 -0.63 -5.97
CA GLU A 181 -19.99 0.61 -6.44
C GLU A 181 -20.62 1.82 -5.75
N GLY A 182 -19.78 2.74 -5.25
CA GLY A 182 -20.24 3.95 -4.57
C GLY A 182 -20.69 3.75 -3.12
N PHE A 183 -20.76 2.51 -2.62
CA PHE A 183 -21.16 2.27 -1.24
C PHE A 183 -20.01 2.58 -0.28
N THR A 184 -20.29 3.44 0.71
CA THR A 184 -19.34 3.80 1.77
C THR A 184 -20.10 4.09 3.06
N THR A 185 -19.50 3.74 4.20
CA THR A 185 -19.95 4.16 5.53
C THR A 185 -19.19 5.39 6.03
N LYS A 186 -18.21 5.87 5.26
CA LYS A 186 -17.32 6.97 5.62
C LYS A 186 -17.89 8.28 5.07
N PRO A 187 -18.00 9.34 5.91
CA PRO A 187 -18.66 10.59 5.52
C PRO A 187 -17.78 11.50 4.65
N ASP A 188 -16.46 11.25 4.58
CA ASP A 188 -15.52 12.08 3.83
C ASP A 188 -15.75 11.87 2.31
N PRO A 189 -15.95 12.96 1.53
CA PRO A 189 -16.13 12.89 0.07
C PRO A 189 -14.98 12.23 -0.69
N LEU A 190 -13.79 12.17 -0.08
CA LEU A 190 -12.63 11.48 -0.63
C LEU A 190 -12.80 9.94 -0.59
N HIS A 191 -13.74 9.41 0.20
CA HIS A 191 -14.11 7.99 0.24
C HIS A 191 -15.25 7.68 -0.72
N SER A 192 -14.93 7.60 -2.01
CA SER A 192 -15.90 7.34 -3.09
C SER A 192 -16.62 5.98 -3.03
N GLY A 193 -16.30 5.10 -2.09
CA GLY A 193 -16.82 3.73 -2.05
C GLY A 193 -16.29 2.81 -3.15
N MET A 194 -15.29 3.25 -3.93
CA MET A 194 -14.81 2.50 -5.09
C MET A 194 -13.68 1.50 -4.81
N GLY A 195 -13.08 1.53 -3.61
CA GLY A 195 -11.86 0.75 -3.34
C GLY A 195 -12.03 -0.77 -3.42
N LEU A 196 -12.98 -1.33 -2.68
CA LEU A 196 -13.25 -2.77 -2.71
C LEU A 196 -13.85 -3.24 -4.05
N PRO A 197 -14.79 -2.50 -4.68
CA PRO A 197 -15.24 -2.83 -6.03
C PRO A 197 -14.12 -2.90 -7.07
N VAL A 198 -13.20 -1.90 -7.08
CA VAL A 198 -12.05 -1.89 -7.99
C VAL A 198 -11.09 -3.04 -7.68
N ALA A 199 -10.80 -3.27 -6.40
CA ALA A 199 -9.96 -4.40 -5.99
C ALA A 199 -10.53 -5.73 -6.49
N ARG A 200 -11.84 -5.96 -6.30
CA ARG A 200 -12.52 -7.18 -6.77
C ARG A 200 -12.43 -7.30 -8.29
N HIS A 201 -12.70 -6.21 -9.02
CA HIS A 201 -12.60 -6.21 -10.48
C HIS A 201 -11.19 -6.60 -10.97
N ILE A 202 -10.14 -6.05 -10.37
CA ILE A 202 -8.74 -6.33 -10.71
C ILE A 202 -8.40 -7.80 -10.43
N VAL A 203 -8.71 -8.28 -9.22
CA VAL A 203 -8.41 -9.66 -8.82
C VAL A 203 -9.20 -10.67 -9.66
N SER A 204 -10.47 -10.40 -9.97
CA SER A 204 -11.24 -11.21 -10.92
C SER A 204 -10.65 -11.18 -12.33
N GLY A 205 -10.09 -10.05 -12.78
CA GLY A 205 -9.35 -9.95 -14.04
C GLY A 205 -8.10 -10.83 -14.11
N MET A 206 -7.53 -11.19 -12.96
CA MET A 206 -6.45 -12.17 -12.84
C MET A 206 -6.95 -13.63 -12.72
N GLY A 207 -8.26 -13.88 -12.87
CA GLY A 207 -8.88 -15.20 -12.64
C GLY A 207 -9.06 -15.54 -11.16
N GLY A 208 -8.97 -14.54 -10.29
CA GLY A 208 -9.08 -14.67 -8.84
C GLY A 208 -10.44 -14.27 -8.26
N ASP A 209 -10.50 -14.17 -6.93
CA ASP A 209 -11.64 -13.62 -6.21
C ASP A 209 -11.20 -12.91 -4.91
N ILE A 210 -12.04 -12.01 -4.39
CA ILE A 210 -11.84 -11.36 -3.08
C ILE A 210 -12.98 -11.72 -2.15
N THR A 211 -12.62 -12.23 -0.96
CA THR A 211 -13.57 -12.52 0.11
C THR A 211 -13.22 -11.72 1.36
N THR A 212 -14.22 -11.53 2.24
CA THR A 212 -14.05 -10.86 3.53
C THR A 212 -14.81 -11.60 4.61
N GLU A 213 -14.24 -11.67 5.80
CA GLU A 213 -14.92 -12.20 6.99
C GLU A 213 -14.49 -11.44 8.25
N ASN A 214 -15.30 -11.53 9.31
CA ASN A 214 -14.90 -11.09 10.65
C ASN A 214 -14.41 -12.32 11.42
N PRO A 215 -13.10 -12.45 11.68
CA PRO A 215 -12.59 -13.58 12.45
C PRO A 215 -13.17 -13.61 13.87
N PRO A 216 -13.27 -14.79 14.51
CA PRO A 216 -13.70 -14.89 15.91
C PRO A 216 -12.84 -14.08 16.89
N ALA A 217 -11.58 -13.83 16.54
CA ALA A 217 -10.65 -13.01 17.31
C ALA A 217 -10.91 -11.49 17.20
N GLY A 218 -11.89 -11.07 16.39
CA GLY A 218 -12.16 -9.67 16.06
C GLY A 218 -11.48 -9.22 14.76
N GLY A 219 -11.73 -7.97 14.38
CA GLY A 219 -11.18 -7.41 13.14
C GLY A 219 -11.91 -7.81 11.87
N CYS A 220 -11.30 -7.47 10.74
CA CYS A 220 -11.70 -7.91 9.42
C CYS A 220 -10.51 -8.62 8.74
N LEU A 221 -10.80 -9.74 8.09
CA LEU A 221 -9.87 -10.47 7.25
C LEU A 221 -10.34 -10.38 5.80
N VAL A 222 -9.53 -9.73 4.95
CA VAL A 222 -9.74 -9.69 3.51
C VAL A 222 -8.78 -10.68 2.86
N THR A 223 -9.30 -11.55 2.00
CA THR A 223 -8.50 -12.55 1.27
C THR A 223 -8.60 -12.31 -0.23
N LEU A 224 -7.46 -12.02 -0.87
CA LEU A 224 -7.32 -11.95 -2.31
C LEU A 224 -6.79 -13.31 -2.78
N ARG A 225 -7.66 -14.12 -3.40
CA ARG A 225 -7.27 -15.40 -4.01
C ARG A 225 -6.92 -15.15 -5.46
N VAL A 226 -5.75 -15.58 -5.90
CA VAL A 226 -5.34 -15.55 -7.31
C VAL A 226 -4.71 -16.88 -7.73
N PRO A 227 -4.85 -17.30 -9.00
CA PRO A 227 -4.17 -18.49 -9.50
C PRO A 227 -2.65 -18.41 -9.29
N ALA A 228 -2.01 -19.53 -8.98
CA ALA A 228 -0.55 -19.60 -8.98
C ALA A 228 -0.03 -19.38 -10.41
N GLY A 229 0.98 -18.51 -10.56
CA GLY A 229 1.65 -18.22 -11.84
C GLY A 229 2.61 -19.30 -12.30
#